data_AF-A0A6I9PWK9-F1
#
_entry.id   AF-A0A6I9PWK9-F1
#
_cell.length_a   1.000
_cell.length_b   1.000
_cell.length_c   1.000
_cell.angle_alpha   90.00
_cell.angle_beta   90.00
_cell.angle_gamma   90.00
#
_symmetry.space_group_name_H-M   'P 1'
#
loop_
_entity.id
_entity.type
_entity.pdbx_description
1 polymer ?
#
loop_
_entity_poly.entity_id
_entity_poly.type
_entity_poly.pdbx_seq_one_letter_code
_entity_poly.pdbx_strand_id
1 'polypeptide(L)'
;MSEKEPECSYFIGSQEHKLDFTSMVQINVTTRFYREVRCRPVYRSPHSMKPYLKTGIQSNPAEPVSDPPGADFSVDPLKEFRSWYPPVWRLASEQDFSLVELPAGTATYRSVHNFFHESLPETEVDIISIQQVENVLHWDKYQRHKAHMQKHQEVSTEPLERQLFHGTNKEASEEICRTNFGPRIAGLNGTSCGFGSYFSISASYSNTYSAIARPNGVRHMFLVKVLVGNVTQGMPNYRRPPPIKSKTRPIGRYDTCVDDVKNPTMFVVFDSCQCYPYYLIKYKELTDEIEI
;
A
#
# COMPACT_ATOMS: atom_id res chain seq x y z
N MET A 1 24.99 -20.89 -25.60
CA MET A 1 25.51 -19.53 -25.35
C MET A 1 25.72 -18.89 -26.72
N SER A 2 24.82 -17.99 -27.14
CA SER A 2 24.99 -17.22 -28.37
C SER A 2 26.12 -16.22 -28.14
N GLU A 3 27.10 -16.17 -29.05
CA GLU A 3 28.08 -15.09 -29.07
C GLU A 3 27.31 -13.77 -29.15
N LYS A 4 27.60 -12.84 -28.22
CA LYS A 4 27.04 -11.50 -28.29
C LYS A 4 27.75 -10.79 -29.44
N GLU A 5 27.02 -10.45 -30.50
CA GLU A 5 27.58 -9.63 -31.57
C GLU A 5 28.03 -8.28 -31.00
N PRO A 6 29.32 -7.92 -31.12
CA PRO A 6 29.87 -6.71 -30.50
C PRO A 6 29.42 -5.43 -31.21
N GLU A 7 28.86 -5.55 -32.40
CA GLU A 7 28.47 -4.44 -33.26
C GLU A 7 27.16 -4.77 -34.00
N CYS A 8 26.34 -3.76 -34.29
CA CYS A 8 25.21 -3.90 -35.20
C CYS A 8 25.07 -2.68 -36.14
N SER A 9 24.48 -2.90 -37.32
CA SER A 9 24.17 -1.84 -38.28
C SER A 9 22.66 -1.64 -38.41
N TYR A 10 22.24 -0.39 -38.56
CA TYR A 10 20.85 -0.02 -38.76
C TYR A 10 20.72 1.31 -39.51
N PHE A 11 19.53 1.64 -39.98
CA PHE A 11 19.27 2.86 -40.74
C PHE A 11 18.44 3.86 -39.92
N ILE A 12 18.81 5.15 -40.00
CA ILE A 12 17.97 6.27 -39.57
C ILE A 12 17.66 7.08 -40.83
N GLY A 13 16.42 6.99 -41.31
CA GLY A 13 16.06 7.51 -42.63
C GLY A 13 16.87 6.79 -43.73
N SER A 14 17.59 7.55 -44.56
CA SER A 14 18.47 7.02 -45.61
C SER A 14 19.94 6.88 -45.19
N GLN A 15 20.27 7.12 -43.92
CA GLN A 15 21.64 7.09 -43.42
C GLN A 15 21.91 5.82 -42.61
N GLU A 16 22.98 5.11 -42.96
CA GLU A 16 23.42 3.94 -42.22
C GLU A 16 24.22 4.35 -40.98
N HIS A 17 23.92 3.69 -39.87
CA HIS A 17 24.61 3.83 -38.60
C HIS A 17 25.12 2.48 -38.12
N LYS A 18 26.32 2.50 -37.54
CA LYS A 18 26.94 1.38 -36.85
C LYS A 18 26.97 1.67 -35.35
N LEU A 19 26.53 0.72 -34.54
CA LEU A 19 26.58 0.76 -33.09
C LEU A 19 27.60 -0.25 -32.60
N ASP A 20 28.61 0.22 -31.86
CA ASP A 20 29.57 -0.62 -31.17
C ASP A 20 29.18 -0.69 -29.68
N PHE A 21 28.78 -1.88 -29.24
CA PHE A 21 28.36 -2.14 -27.86
C PHE A 21 29.53 -2.25 -26.89
N THR A 22 30.76 -2.41 -27.40
CA THR A 22 31.98 -2.47 -26.60
C THR A 22 32.45 -1.08 -26.21
N SER A 23 32.49 -0.16 -27.19
CA SER A 23 32.89 1.23 -26.95
C SER A 23 31.72 2.15 -26.55
N MET A 24 30.47 1.67 -26.68
CA MET A 24 29.25 2.46 -26.47
C MET A 24 29.22 3.71 -27.37
N VAL A 25 29.54 3.51 -28.65
CA VAL A 25 29.57 4.58 -29.65
C VAL A 25 28.70 4.23 -30.84
N GLN A 26 27.92 5.20 -31.30
CA GLN A 26 27.22 5.14 -32.57
C GLN A 26 27.97 5.99 -33.59
N ILE A 27 28.19 5.42 -34.77
CA ILE A 27 28.89 6.05 -35.88
C ILE A 27 27.95 6.14 -37.07
N ASN A 28 27.80 7.31 -37.68
CA ASN A 28 27.20 7.44 -38.99
C ASN A 28 28.23 6.98 -40.05
N VAL A 29 27.89 5.96 -40.83
CA VAL A 29 28.83 5.33 -41.76
C VAL A 29 29.24 6.29 -42.89
N THR A 30 28.33 7.17 -43.32
CA THR A 30 28.55 8.13 -44.40
C THR A 30 29.36 9.34 -43.94
N THR A 31 28.97 9.99 -42.84
CA THR A 31 29.59 11.24 -42.38
C THR A 31 30.77 11.03 -41.44
N ARG A 32 30.97 9.80 -40.94
CA ARG A 32 31.94 9.44 -39.89
C ARG A 32 31.75 10.19 -38.57
N PHE A 33 30.65 10.91 -38.44
CA PHE A 33 30.26 11.52 -37.18
C PHE A 33 29.96 10.42 -36.16
N TYR A 34 30.56 10.52 -34.98
CA TYR A 34 30.32 9.60 -33.88
C TYR A 34 29.69 10.33 -32.70
N ARG A 35 28.83 9.61 -31.97
CA ARG A 35 28.24 10.07 -30.72
C ARG A 35 28.32 8.97 -29.68
N GLU A 36 28.52 9.34 -28.42
CA GLU A 36 28.41 8.41 -27.30
C GLU A 36 26.96 7.94 -27.14
N VAL A 37 26.80 6.64 -26.97
CA VAL A 37 25.53 6.02 -26.63
C VAL A 37 25.42 6.00 -25.12
N ARG A 38 24.41 6.68 -24.59
CA ARG A 38 24.07 6.59 -23.17
C ARG A 38 23.05 5.49 -23.00
N CYS A 39 23.27 4.61 -22.02
CA CYS A 39 22.22 3.71 -21.57
C CYS A 39 21.01 4.53 -21.14
N ARG A 40 19.81 4.01 -21.42
CA ARG A 40 18.58 4.57 -20.88
C ARG A 40 18.76 4.71 -19.36
N PRO A 41 18.53 5.90 -18.76
CA PRO A 41 18.54 6.01 -17.31
C PRO A 41 17.57 4.98 -16.75
N VAL A 42 18.04 4.15 -15.83
CA VAL A 42 17.13 3.31 -15.04
C VAL A 42 16.18 4.26 -14.33
N TYR A 43 14.88 4.04 -14.44
CA TYR A 43 13.92 4.87 -13.71
C TYR A 43 14.32 4.92 -12.23
N ARG A 44 14.36 6.12 -11.69
CA ARG A 44 14.55 6.40 -10.28
C ARG A 44 13.36 7.24 -9.87
N SER A 45 12.66 6.82 -8.82
CA SER A 45 11.51 7.58 -8.34
C SER A 45 11.92 9.02 -7.99
N PRO A 46 11.01 10.00 -8.11
CA PRO A 46 11.24 11.35 -7.62
C PRO A 46 11.72 11.39 -6.15
N HIS A 47 11.27 10.42 -5.34
CA HIS A 47 11.69 10.29 -3.94
C HIS A 47 13.16 9.89 -3.80
N SER A 48 13.59 8.83 -4.50
CA SER A 48 14.98 8.36 -4.52
C SER A 48 15.93 9.42 -5.10
N MET A 49 15.44 10.21 -6.06
CA MET A 49 16.20 11.31 -6.66
C MET A 49 16.29 12.54 -5.77
N LYS A 50 15.42 12.69 -4.75
CA LYS A 50 15.33 13.90 -3.91
C LYS A 50 16.66 14.37 -3.31
N PRO A 51 17.57 13.51 -2.81
CA PRO A 51 18.89 13.93 -2.32
C PRO A 51 19.82 14.48 -3.41
N TYR A 52 19.57 14.11 -4.67
CA TYR A 52 20.39 14.48 -5.83
C TYR A 52 19.80 15.65 -6.63
N LEU A 53 18.50 15.93 -6.45
CA LEU A 53 17.81 17.06 -7.05
C LEU A 53 18.26 18.35 -6.34
N LYS A 54 19.15 19.12 -6.98
CA LYS A 54 19.52 20.48 -6.56
C LYS A 54 18.40 21.48 -6.90
N THR A 55 17.18 21.27 -6.41
CA THR A 55 16.11 22.26 -6.54
C THR A 55 16.30 23.33 -5.48
N GLY A 56 16.84 24.49 -5.89
CA GLY A 56 17.27 25.59 -5.04
C GLY A 56 16.15 26.43 -4.41
N ILE A 57 15.13 25.81 -3.82
CA ILE A 57 14.16 26.52 -2.98
C ILE A 57 13.94 25.71 -1.70
N GLN A 58 14.77 25.99 -0.69
CA GLN A 58 14.39 25.72 0.69
C GLN A 58 13.43 26.82 1.10
N SER A 59 12.13 26.57 1.01
CA SER A 59 11.16 27.36 1.75
C SER A 59 11.28 26.94 3.22
N ASN A 60 11.92 27.79 4.03
CA ASN A 60 11.75 27.73 5.48
C ASN A 60 10.25 27.84 5.78
N PRO A 61 9.65 26.95 6.58
CA PRO A 61 8.32 27.21 7.10
C PRO A 61 8.46 28.37 8.10
N ALA A 62 7.91 29.54 7.75
CA ALA A 62 7.57 30.52 8.76
C ALA A 62 6.50 29.88 9.66
N GLU A 63 6.76 29.77 10.96
CA GLU A 63 5.76 29.37 11.93
C GLU A 63 4.65 30.43 11.99
N PRO A 64 3.37 30.07 11.83
CA PRO A 64 2.28 30.83 12.39
C PRO A 64 1.90 30.20 13.74
N VAL A 65 2.02 31.01 14.79
CA VAL A 65 1.40 30.74 16.09
C VAL A 65 -0.11 30.94 15.93
N SER A 66 -0.89 29.86 15.96
CA SER A 66 -2.28 29.84 16.43
C SER A 66 -2.81 28.41 16.53
N ASP A 67 -3.44 28.09 17.67
CA ASP A 67 -4.21 26.87 17.93
C ASP A 67 -5.30 26.60 16.87
N PRO A 68 -5.73 25.34 16.65
CA PRO A 68 -5.29 24.13 17.36
C PRO A 68 -3.99 23.56 16.77
N PRO A 69 -3.26 22.67 17.48
CA PRO A 69 -2.06 22.05 16.95
C PRO A 69 -2.36 21.43 15.58
N GLY A 70 -1.60 21.86 14.56
CA GLY A 70 -1.70 21.30 13.23
C GLY A 70 -1.48 19.79 13.25
N ALA A 71 -2.03 19.08 12.26
CA ALA A 71 -1.84 17.64 12.13
C ALA A 71 -0.33 17.28 12.21
N ASP A 72 0.04 16.44 13.17
CA ASP A 72 1.44 16.08 13.40
C ASP A 72 1.85 14.90 12.53
N PHE A 73 2.42 15.20 11.35
CA PHE A 73 2.97 14.19 10.43
C PHE A 73 4.42 13.79 10.73
N SER A 74 4.97 14.19 11.89
CA SER A 74 6.33 13.83 12.32
C SER A 74 6.41 12.43 12.94
N VAL A 75 5.26 11.82 13.25
CA VAL A 75 5.17 10.49 13.84
C VAL A 75 5.18 9.37 12.81
N ASP A 76 5.66 8.20 13.23
CA ASP A 76 5.55 6.96 12.47
C ASP A 76 4.18 6.31 12.71
N PRO A 77 3.27 6.29 11.73
CA PRO A 77 1.90 5.82 11.90
C PRO A 77 1.79 4.31 12.07
N LEU A 78 2.86 3.57 11.73
CA LEU A 78 2.90 2.11 11.85
C LEU A 78 3.22 1.66 13.29
N LYS A 79 3.70 2.57 14.14
CA LYS A 79 3.97 2.29 15.56
C LYS A 79 2.72 2.46 16.42
N GLU A 80 2.73 1.79 17.56
CA GLU A 80 1.69 2.01 18.58
C GLU A 80 1.82 3.41 19.18
N PHE A 81 0.68 4.09 19.30
CA PHE A 81 0.56 5.38 19.97
C PHE A 81 -0.30 5.22 21.22
N ARG A 82 -0.03 6.05 22.24
CA ARG A 82 -0.72 5.99 23.55
C ARG A 82 -2.04 6.74 23.57
N SER A 83 -2.26 7.63 22.61
CA SER A 83 -3.50 8.40 22.48
C SER A 83 -4.64 7.53 21.95
N TRP A 84 -5.88 7.92 22.25
CA TRP A 84 -7.04 7.20 21.73
C TRP A 84 -7.16 7.35 20.20
N TYR A 85 -6.92 8.56 19.71
CA TYR A 85 -6.87 8.90 18.28
C TYR A 85 -5.42 9.04 17.80
N PRO A 86 -5.12 8.77 16.53
CA PRO A 86 -3.80 9.01 15.95
C PRO A 86 -3.40 10.49 16.09
N PRO A 87 -2.12 10.81 16.40
CA PRO A 87 -1.65 12.20 16.53
C PRO A 87 -1.84 13.07 15.28
N VAL A 88 -1.98 12.44 14.11
CA VAL A 88 -2.22 13.10 12.82
C VAL A 88 -3.66 13.63 12.66
N TRP A 89 -4.64 13.18 13.48
CA TRP A 89 -6.05 13.49 13.24
C TRP A 89 -6.47 14.87 13.71
N ARG A 90 -7.24 15.56 12.87
CA ARG A 90 -7.93 16.80 13.25
C ARG A 90 -9.38 16.51 13.61
N LEU A 91 -9.69 16.47 14.91
CA LEU A 91 -11.03 16.15 15.45
C LEU A 91 -12.12 17.21 15.17
N ALA A 92 -11.86 18.21 14.34
CA ALA A 92 -12.72 19.39 14.16
C ALA A 92 -13.59 19.38 12.90
N SER A 93 -13.68 18.25 12.17
CA SER A 93 -14.52 18.15 10.97
C SER A 93 -15.99 17.95 11.33
N GLU A 94 -16.89 18.72 10.73
CA GLU A 94 -18.35 18.50 10.80
C GLU A 94 -18.83 17.32 9.94
N GLN A 95 -17.94 16.72 9.13
CA GLN A 95 -18.27 15.60 8.25
C GLN A 95 -18.07 14.26 8.96
N ASP A 96 -18.91 13.27 8.62
CA ASP A 96 -18.82 11.90 9.16
C ASP A 96 -17.48 11.20 8.86
N PHE A 97 -16.82 11.60 7.77
CA PHE A 97 -15.48 11.15 7.42
C PHE A 97 -14.75 12.21 6.56
N SER A 98 -13.42 12.16 6.57
CA SER A 98 -12.54 12.97 5.72
C SER A 98 -11.36 12.14 5.17
N LEU A 99 -10.83 12.58 4.03
CA LEU A 99 -9.56 12.10 3.47
C LEU A 99 -8.54 13.22 3.55
N VAL A 100 -7.50 13.04 4.37
CA VAL A 100 -6.44 14.03 4.54
C VAL A 100 -5.19 13.57 3.80
N GLU A 101 -4.79 14.32 2.78
CA GLU A 101 -3.58 14.01 2.04
C GLU A 101 -2.33 14.16 2.92
N LEU A 102 -1.46 13.15 2.90
CA LEU A 102 -0.19 13.17 3.62
C LEU A 102 0.83 14.00 2.84
N PRO A 103 1.40 15.06 3.42
CA PRO A 103 2.42 15.85 2.72
C PRO A 103 3.66 15.00 2.42
N ALA A 104 4.12 15.05 1.17
CA ALA A 104 5.29 14.32 0.72
C ALA A 104 6.54 14.71 1.51
N GLY A 105 7.30 13.71 1.97
CA GLY A 105 8.53 13.92 2.74
C GLY A 105 8.33 14.13 4.25
N THR A 106 7.11 13.99 4.77
CA THR A 106 6.87 13.81 6.20
C THR A 106 7.31 12.42 6.67
N ALA A 107 7.47 12.22 7.99
CA ALA A 107 7.82 10.91 8.52
C ALA A 107 6.70 9.90 8.27
N THR A 108 5.45 10.33 8.49
CA THR A 108 4.26 9.52 8.22
C THR A 108 4.18 9.06 6.76
N TYR A 109 4.39 9.98 5.81
CA TYR A 109 4.41 9.63 4.38
C TYR A 109 5.49 8.59 4.09
N ARG A 110 6.74 8.81 4.57
CA ARG A 110 7.86 7.89 4.33
C ARG A 110 7.58 6.49 4.86
N SER A 111 7.00 6.36 6.06
CA SER A 111 6.67 5.04 6.63
C SER A 111 5.68 4.28 5.75
N VAL A 112 4.56 4.91 5.37
CA VAL A 112 3.53 4.25 4.54
C VAL A 112 4.06 3.95 3.14
N HIS A 113 4.79 4.89 2.54
CA HIS A 113 5.45 4.75 1.25
C HIS A 113 6.42 3.56 1.24
N ASN A 114 7.32 3.48 2.21
CA ASN A 114 8.30 2.41 2.30
C ASN A 114 7.62 1.06 2.51
N PHE A 115 6.64 0.99 3.42
CA PHE A 115 5.91 -0.24 3.70
C PHE A 115 5.17 -0.79 2.46
N PHE A 116 4.58 0.10 1.65
CA PHE A 116 3.99 -0.29 0.37
C PHE A 116 5.04 -0.84 -0.61
N HIS A 117 6.17 -0.14 -0.73
CA HIS A 117 7.24 -0.50 -1.65
C HIS A 117 8.14 -1.67 -1.21
N GLU A 118 7.94 -2.22 -0.01
CA GLU A 118 8.60 -3.47 0.42
C GLU A 118 8.29 -4.64 -0.52
N SER A 119 7.11 -4.63 -1.14
CA SER A 119 6.66 -5.72 -2.02
C SER A 119 6.24 -5.31 -3.42
N LEU A 120 5.99 -4.01 -3.66
CA LEU A 120 5.65 -3.49 -4.99
C LEU A 120 6.67 -2.40 -5.37
N PRO A 121 7.69 -2.69 -6.20
CA PRO A 121 8.83 -1.81 -6.42
C PRO A 121 8.48 -0.43 -6.98
N GLU A 122 9.24 0.58 -6.58
CA GLU A 122 9.16 1.95 -7.15
C GLU A 122 9.44 1.99 -8.66
N THR A 123 10.05 0.94 -9.22
CA THR A 123 10.31 0.82 -10.67
C THR A 123 9.11 0.31 -11.46
N GLU A 124 8.12 -0.27 -10.80
CA GLU A 124 6.91 -0.81 -11.43
C GLU A 124 5.71 0.12 -11.27
N VAL A 125 5.65 0.87 -10.17
CA VAL A 125 4.52 1.75 -9.86
C VAL A 125 4.95 3.10 -9.30
N ASP A 126 4.12 4.10 -9.55
CA ASP A 126 4.26 5.46 -9.05
C ASP A 126 3.10 5.80 -8.12
N ILE A 127 3.41 6.17 -6.87
CA ILE A 127 2.41 6.63 -5.90
C ILE A 127 2.00 8.07 -6.24
N ILE A 128 0.72 8.25 -6.53
CA ILE A 128 0.12 9.55 -6.84
C ILE A 128 -0.20 10.30 -5.55
N SER A 129 -0.79 9.62 -4.57
CA SER A 129 -1.15 10.22 -3.29
C SER A 129 -1.34 9.16 -2.20
N ILE A 130 -1.04 9.52 -0.96
CA ILE A 130 -1.38 8.75 0.23
C ILE A 130 -2.32 9.62 1.07
N GLN A 131 -3.52 9.12 1.36
CA GLN A 131 -4.55 9.87 2.07
C GLN A 131 -4.90 9.14 3.37
N GLN A 132 -4.79 9.81 4.51
CA GLN A 132 -5.29 9.34 5.80
C GLN A 132 -6.81 9.33 5.76
N VAL A 133 -7.41 8.19 6.10
CA VAL A 133 -8.85 8.10 6.33
C VAL A 133 -9.12 8.51 7.77
N GLU A 134 -9.95 9.53 7.95
CA GLU A 134 -10.44 10.00 9.25
C GLU A 134 -11.93 9.70 9.35
N ASN A 135 -12.29 8.69 10.13
CA ASN A 135 -13.69 8.35 10.43
C ASN A 135 -13.80 7.96 11.91
N VAL A 136 -14.23 8.92 12.73
CA VAL A 136 -14.26 8.80 14.19
C VAL A 136 -15.15 7.65 14.65
N LEU A 137 -16.31 7.46 14.03
CA LEU A 137 -17.25 6.40 14.39
C LEU A 137 -16.64 5.01 14.21
N HIS A 138 -16.01 4.76 13.06
CA HIS A 138 -15.42 3.45 12.79
C HIS A 138 -14.12 3.24 13.56
N TRP A 139 -13.35 4.30 13.80
CA TRP A 139 -12.19 4.25 14.67
C TRP A 139 -12.54 3.86 16.10
N ASP A 140 -13.59 4.47 16.67
CA ASP A 140 -14.04 4.14 18.02
C ASP A 140 -14.54 2.70 18.15
N LYS A 141 -15.27 2.21 17.14
CA LYS A 141 -15.67 0.79 17.07
C LYS A 141 -14.45 -0.13 17.06
N TYR A 142 -13.48 0.19 16.21
CA TYR A 142 -12.23 -0.56 16.10
C TYR A 142 -11.44 -0.57 17.41
N GLN A 143 -11.21 0.59 18.03
CA GLN A 143 -10.45 0.70 19.28
C GLN A 143 -11.14 -0.01 20.46
N ARG A 144 -12.48 0.09 20.55
CA ARG A 144 -13.25 -0.66 21.56
C ARG A 144 -13.15 -2.17 21.33
N HIS A 145 -13.20 -2.61 20.08
CA HIS A 145 -13.04 -4.02 19.74
C HIS A 145 -11.62 -4.51 20.05
N LYS A 146 -10.59 -3.70 19.75
CA LYS A 146 -9.19 -3.96 20.15
C LYS A 146 -9.07 -4.16 21.65
N ALA A 147 -9.59 -3.23 22.45
CA ALA A 147 -9.56 -3.33 23.91
C ALA A 147 -10.33 -4.56 24.45
N HIS A 148 -11.39 -4.98 23.77
CA HIS A 148 -12.10 -6.22 24.09
C HIS A 148 -11.25 -7.45 23.80
N MET A 149 -10.65 -7.56 22.61
CA MET A 149 -9.81 -8.68 22.22
C MET A 149 -8.55 -8.77 23.09
N GLN A 150 -7.92 -7.65 23.47
CA GLN A 150 -6.75 -7.62 24.37
C GLN A 150 -6.99 -8.36 25.70
N LYS A 151 -8.20 -8.27 26.25
CA LYS A 151 -8.56 -8.91 27.53
C LYS A 151 -8.76 -10.43 27.40
N HIS A 152 -9.02 -10.91 26.19
CA HIS A 152 -9.35 -12.31 25.90
C HIS A 152 -8.30 -12.98 25.03
N GLN A 153 -7.17 -12.31 24.78
CA GLN A 153 -6.10 -12.85 23.98
C GLN A 153 -5.41 -13.97 24.78
N GLU A 154 -5.64 -15.21 24.35
CA GLU A 154 -4.82 -16.35 24.76
C GLU A 154 -3.45 -16.30 24.06
N VAL A 155 -2.59 -17.28 24.33
CA VAL A 155 -1.27 -17.40 23.69
C VAL A 155 -1.45 -17.66 22.18
N SER A 156 -1.53 -16.57 21.41
CA SER A 156 -1.53 -16.59 19.94
C SER A 156 -0.09 -16.52 19.42
N THR A 157 0.20 -17.21 18.33
CA THR A 157 1.44 -17.04 17.55
C THR A 157 1.45 -15.73 16.78
N GLU A 158 0.26 -15.14 16.57
CA GLU A 158 0.06 -13.91 15.81
C GLU A 158 -0.13 -12.71 16.76
N PRO A 159 0.41 -11.53 16.38
CA PRO A 159 0.15 -10.32 17.15
C PRO A 159 -1.34 -9.98 17.10
N LEU A 160 -1.80 -9.23 18.11
CA LEU A 160 -3.20 -8.81 18.15
C LEU A 160 -3.59 -7.97 16.93
N GLU A 161 -2.71 -7.06 16.52
CA GLU A 161 -2.94 -6.14 15.41
C GLU A 161 -1.84 -6.32 14.36
N ARG A 162 -2.23 -6.27 13.09
CA ARG A 162 -1.33 -6.13 11.94
C ARG A 162 -1.74 -4.96 11.07
N GLN A 163 -0.77 -4.39 10.36
CA GLN A 163 -1.03 -3.54 9.21
C GLN A 163 -0.96 -4.40 7.95
N LEU A 164 -2.05 -4.42 7.17
CA LEU A 164 -2.22 -5.29 6.01
C LEU A 164 -2.78 -4.49 4.82
N PHE A 165 -2.64 -5.01 3.61
CA PHE A 165 -3.11 -4.37 2.39
C PHE A 165 -4.46 -4.92 1.93
N HIS A 166 -5.24 -4.06 1.25
CA HIS A 166 -6.47 -4.45 0.55
C HIS A 166 -6.60 -3.68 -0.77
N GLY A 167 -6.43 -4.38 -1.88
CA GLY A 167 -6.70 -3.83 -3.21
C GLY A 167 -8.18 -3.82 -3.56
N THR A 168 -8.66 -2.73 -4.17
CA THR A 168 -10.06 -2.61 -4.60
C THR A 168 -10.22 -1.66 -5.80
N ASN A 169 -11.44 -1.54 -6.32
CA ASN A 169 -11.78 -0.57 -7.35
C ASN A 169 -12.11 0.82 -6.75
N LYS A 170 -12.22 1.84 -7.60
CA LYS A 170 -12.45 3.21 -7.18
C LYS A 170 -13.78 3.35 -6.41
N GLU A 171 -14.87 2.81 -6.95
CA GLU A 171 -16.21 2.95 -6.40
C GLU A 171 -16.32 2.31 -5.01
N ALA A 172 -15.77 1.11 -4.84
CA ALA A 172 -15.70 0.43 -3.57
C ALA A 172 -14.77 1.15 -2.58
N SER A 173 -13.69 1.79 -3.05
CA SER A 173 -12.82 2.57 -2.17
C SER A 173 -13.55 3.76 -1.55
N GLU A 174 -14.40 4.46 -2.31
CA GLU A 174 -15.20 5.57 -1.82
C GLU A 174 -16.24 5.10 -0.78
N GLU A 175 -16.85 3.93 -1.01
CA GLU A 175 -17.78 3.30 -0.08
C GLU A 175 -17.09 2.87 1.22
N ILE A 176 -15.94 2.19 1.14
CA ILE A 176 -15.18 1.73 2.31
C ILE A 176 -14.79 2.90 3.22
N CYS A 177 -14.42 4.06 2.66
CA CYS A 177 -14.13 5.25 3.47
C CYS A 177 -15.33 5.74 4.29
N ARG A 178 -16.56 5.60 3.76
CA ARG A 178 -17.80 5.97 4.47
C ARG A 178 -18.26 4.90 5.45
N THR A 179 -18.33 3.66 5.01
CA THR A 179 -19.06 2.59 5.73
C THR A 179 -18.16 1.56 6.40
N ASN A 180 -16.84 1.68 6.24
CA ASN A 180 -15.85 0.65 6.58
C ASN A 180 -16.02 -0.62 5.73
N PHE A 181 -15.13 -1.60 5.91
CA PHE A 181 -15.23 -2.91 5.27
C PHE A 181 -16.46 -3.67 5.79
N GLY A 182 -17.24 -4.23 4.86
CA GLY A 182 -18.40 -5.06 5.17
C GLY A 182 -18.18 -6.52 4.82
N PRO A 183 -17.93 -7.42 5.80
CA PRO A 183 -17.79 -8.86 5.55
C PRO A 183 -19.00 -9.48 4.83
N ARG A 184 -20.19 -8.88 5.00
CA ARG A 184 -21.43 -9.31 4.32
C ARG A 184 -21.46 -9.02 2.82
N ILE A 185 -20.62 -8.10 2.34
CA ILE A 185 -20.47 -7.74 0.93
C ILE A 185 -19.33 -8.56 0.29
N ALA A 186 -18.54 -9.27 1.12
CA ALA A 186 -17.41 -10.05 0.66
C ALA A 186 -17.84 -11.34 -0.07
N GLY A 187 -17.14 -11.64 -1.15
CA GLY A 187 -17.42 -12.74 -2.08
C GLY A 187 -16.94 -12.45 -3.50
N LEU A 188 -16.74 -11.18 -3.84
CA LEU A 188 -16.19 -10.75 -5.14
C LEU A 188 -14.70 -11.08 -5.29
N ASN A 189 -13.91 -11.02 -4.21
CA ASN A 189 -12.45 -11.19 -4.22
C ASN A 189 -11.98 -12.57 -3.75
N GLY A 190 -12.90 -13.53 -3.64
CA GLY A 190 -12.60 -14.89 -3.22
C GLY A 190 -13.36 -15.31 -1.96
N THR A 191 -13.58 -16.62 -1.86
CA THR A 191 -14.21 -17.28 -0.70
C THR A 191 -13.38 -18.46 -0.24
N SER A 192 -12.09 -18.54 -0.58
CA SER A 192 -11.24 -19.72 -0.29
C SER A 192 -11.05 -19.95 1.21
N CYS A 193 -11.00 -18.88 2.00
CA CYS A 193 -10.79 -18.90 3.45
C CYS A 193 -12.04 -18.47 4.24
N GLY A 194 -13.21 -18.40 3.57
CA GLY A 194 -14.50 -18.04 4.14
C GLY A 194 -15.14 -16.78 3.56
N PHE A 195 -16.36 -16.48 4.00
CA PHE A 195 -17.12 -15.28 3.63
C PHE A 195 -16.81 -14.13 4.60
N GLY A 196 -15.68 -13.49 4.39
CA GLY A 196 -15.21 -12.36 5.20
C GLY A 196 -14.37 -11.38 4.38
N SER A 197 -13.90 -10.30 5.01
CA SER A 197 -13.03 -9.32 4.37
C SER A 197 -11.59 -9.82 4.33
N TYR A 198 -10.98 -9.82 3.14
CA TYR A 198 -9.65 -10.35 2.88
C TYR A 198 -8.58 -9.25 2.90
N PHE A 199 -7.45 -9.53 3.53
CA PHE A 199 -6.29 -8.64 3.63
C PHE A 199 -5.00 -9.42 3.39
N SER A 200 -4.02 -8.83 2.71
CA SER A 200 -2.73 -9.48 2.41
C SER A 200 -1.58 -8.83 3.16
N ILE A 201 -0.52 -9.60 3.42
CA ILE A 201 0.73 -9.05 3.98
C ILE A 201 1.42 -8.13 2.97
N SER A 202 1.44 -8.51 1.69
CA SER A 202 2.12 -7.75 0.64
C SER A 202 1.17 -6.88 -0.17
N ALA A 203 1.64 -5.69 -0.55
CA ALA A 203 0.98 -4.80 -1.50
C ALA A 203 0.92 -5.45 -2.90
N SER A 204 1.96 -6.19 -3.32
CA SER A 204 1.95 -6.87 -4.62
C SER A 204 0.83 -7.89 -4.77
N TYR A 205 0.48 -8.64 -3.71
CA TYR A 205 -0.67 -9.54 -3.76
C TYR A 205 -1.97 -8.75 -3.89
N SER A 206 -2.14 -7.72 -3.06
CA SER A 206 -3.31 -6.82 -3.13
C SER A 206 -3.45 -6.11 -4.48
N ASN A 207 -2.34 -5.81 -5.17
CA ASN A 207 -2.35 -5.16 -6.49
C ASN A 207 -3.16 -5.96 -7.53
N THR A 208 -3.19 -7.29 -7.41
CA THR A 208 -3.97 -8.17 -8.32
C THR A 208 -5.48 -7.96 -8.19
N TYR A 209 -5.95 -7.38 -7.08
CA TYR A 209 -7.35 -7.07 -6.81
C TYR A 209 -7.69 -5.58 -6.95
N SER A 210 -6.69 -4.71 -7.15
CA SER A 210 -6.89 -3.27 -7.34
C SER A 210 -7.24 -2.96 -8.79
N ALA A 211 -8.51 -2.74 -9.13
CA ALA A 211 -8.89 -2.48 -10.52
C ALA A 211 -8.29 -1.16 -11.06
N ILE A 212 -7.90 -1.16 -12.34
CA ILE A 212 -7.41 0.04 -13.04
C ILE A 212 -8.60 0.98 -13.32
N ALA A 213 -8.65 2.15 -12.68
CA ALA A 213 -9.67 3.15 -12.97
C ALA A 213 -9.37 3.87 -14.29
N ARG A 214 -10.31 3.81 -15.23
CA ARG A 214 -10.25 4.57 -16.49
C ARG A 214 -10.76 6.01 -16.27
N PRO A 215 -10.25 7.02 -17.00
CA PRO A 215 -9.23 6.92 -18.06
C PRO A 215 -7.78 6.97 -17.55
N ASN A 216 -7.54 7.46 -16.33
CA ASN A 216 -6.20 7.86 -15.87
C ASN A 216 -5.28 6.73 -15.40
N GLY A 217 -5.75 5.48 -15.41
CA GLY A 217 -4.94 4.32 -15.01
C GLY A 217 -4.71 4.19 -13.49
N VAL A 218 -5.48 4.89 -12.66
CA VAL A 218 -5.26 4.94 -11.21
C VAL A 218 -5.82 3.70 -10.53
N ARG A 219 -5.00 3.05 -9.70
CA ARG A 219 -5.37 1.95 -8.82
C ARG A 219 -5.56 2.45 -7.39
N HIS A 220 -6.43 1.76 -6.64
CA HIS A 220 -6.77 2.09 -5.26
C HIS A 220 -6.43 0.90 -4.34
N MET A 221 -5.70 1.17 -3.26
CA MET A 221 -5.35 0.17 -2.27
C MET A 221 -5.39 0.79 -0.88
N PHE A 222 -5.94 0.07 0.09
CA PHE A 222 -5.86 0.47 1.48
C PHE A 222 -4.68 -0.16 2.18
N LEU A 223 -4.03 0.62 3.04
CA LEU A 223 -3.31 0.10 4.19
C LEU A 223 -4.28 0.08 5.38
N VAL A 224 -4.47 -1.08 5.98
CA VAL A 224 -5.56 -1.36 6.92
C VAL A 224 -4.98 -1.81 8.26
N LYS A 225 -5.49 -1.28 9.36
CA LYS A 225 -5.25 -1.85 10.69
C LYS A 225 -6.24 -3.00 10.93
N VAL A 226 -5.73 -4.21 11.15
CA VAL A 226 -6.53 -5.43 11.29
C VAL A 226 -6.25 -6.10 12.63
N LEU A 227 -7.29 -6.39 13.40
CA LEU A 227 -7.25 -7.15 14.65
C LEU A 227 -7.26 -8.64 14.33
N VAL A 228 -6.06 -9.21 14.30
CA VAL A 228 -5.79 -10.60 13.90
C VAL A 228 -6.07 -11.57 15.04
N GLY A 229 -5.46 -11.37 16.21
CA GLY A 229 -5.67 -12.21 17.39
C GLY A 229 -5.32 -13.68 17.15
N ASN A 230 -6.18 -14.60 17.60
CA ASN A 230 -6.01 -16.04 17.40
C ASN A 230 -6.40 -16.44 15.97
N VAL A 231 -5.47 -17.06 15.26
CA VAL A 231 -5.67 -17.49 13.88
C VAL A 231 -5.97 -18.98 13.74
N THR A 232 -6.69 -19.33 12.67
CA THR A 232 -6.91 -20.71 12.25
C THR A 232 -6.99 -20.82 10.74
N GLN A 233 -6.84 -22.02 10.19
CA GLN A 233 -6.96 -22.22 8.75
C GLN A 233 -8.42 -21.97 8.30
N GLY A 234 -8.58 -21.11 7.31
CA GLY A 234 -9.87 -20.80 6.70
C GLY A 234 -10.40 -21.95 5.84
N MET A 235 -11.73 -22.00 5.69
CA MET A 235 -12.40 -22.95 4.80
C MET A 235 -13.50 -22.22 4.01
N PRO A 236 -13.81 -22.65 2.77
CA PRO A 236 -14.69 -21.85 1.93
C PRO A 236 -16.12 -21.66 2.43
N ASN A 237 -16.61 -22.58 3.24
CA ASN A 237 -17.95 -22.56 3.82
C ASN A 237 -18.04 -21.75 5.13
N TYR A 238 -16.93 -21.22 5.64
CA TYR A 238 -16.95 -20.46 6.90
C TYR A 238 -17.64 -19.12 6.71
N ARG A 239 -18.66 -18.85 7.54
CA ARG A 239 -19.32 -17.54 7.67
C ARG A 239 -18.87 -16.76 8.92
N ARG A 240 -18.05 -17.41 9.73
CA ARG A 240 -17.43 -16.92 10.97
C ARG A 240 -16.30 -17.89 11.32
N PRO A 241 -15.31 -17.47 12.12
CA PRO A 241 -14.25 -18.38 12.54
C PRO A 241 -14.81 -19.57 13.35
N PRO A 242 -14.19 -20.76 13.25
CA PRO A 242 -14.60 -21.94 14.02
C PRO A 242 -14.37 -21.75 15.53
N PRO A 243 -15.05 -22.53 16.38
CA PRO A 243 -14.78 -22.55 17.82
C PRO A 243 -13.37 -23.10 18.10
N ILE A 244 -12.71 -22.56 19.13
CA ILE A 244 -11.43 -23.08 19.61
C ILE A 244 -11.72 -24.40 20.33
N LYS A 245 -11.06 -25.48 19.88
CA LYS A 245 -11.22 -26.81 20.49
C LYS A 245 -10.39 -26.88 21.76
N SER A 246 -11.04 -26.86 22.92
CA SER A 246 -10.40 -27.17 24.20
C SER A 246 -11.13 -28.30 24.91
N LYS A 247 -10.34 -29.21 25.49
CA LYS A 247 -10.84 -30.38 26.24
C LYS A 247 -11.32 -30.01 27.64
N THR A 248 -10.98 -28.82 28.14
CA THR A 248 -11.14 -28.47 29.55
C THR A 248 -12.13 -27.33 29.79
N ARG A 249 -12.29 -26.39 28.84
CA ARG A 249 -13.27 -25.27 28.94
C ARG A 249 -13.71 -24.77 27.56
N PRO A 250 -14.91 -24.21 27.39
CA PRO A 250 -15.26 -23.45 26.20
C PRO A 250 -14.46 -22.14 26.16
N ILE A 251 -13.50 -22.07 25.24
CA ILE A 251 -12.53 -20.96 25.11
C ILE A 251 -13.01 -19.84 24.16
N GLY A 252 -14.14 -20.05 23.46
CA GLY A 252 -14.66 -19.10 22.48
C GLY A 252 -14.34 -19.51 21.05
N ARG A 253 -14.05 -18.54 20.19
CA ARG A 253 -13.77 -18.74 18.75
C ARG A 253 -12.41 -18.18 18.41
N TYR A 254 -11.85 -18.67 17.32
CA TYR A 254 -10.75 -17.97 16.67
C TYR A 254 -11.23 -16.58 16.22
N ASP A 255 -10.30 -15.67 16.05
CA ASP A 255 -10.58 -14.28 15.70
C ASP A 255 -10.51 -14.09 14.18
N THR A 256 -9.55 -14.75 13.54
CA THR A 256 -9.22 -14.55 12.12
C THR A 256 -8.95 -15.89 11.42
N CYS A 257 -9.35 -16.01 10.15
CA CYS A 257 -8.98 -17.15 9.30
C CYS A 257 -7.81 -16.78 8.40
N VAL A 258 -6.90 -17.72 8.16
CA VAL A 258 -5.74 -17.55 7.27
C VAL A 258 -5.66 -18.66 6.23
N ASP A 259 -4.86 -18.45 5.19
CA ASP A 259 -4.57 -19.45 4.16
C ASP A 259 -3.65 -20.57 4.67
N ASP A 260 -2.57 -20.21 5.37
CA ASP A 260 -1.63 -21.12 6.02
C ASP A 260 -1.34 -20.64 7.45
N VAL A 261 -1.48 -21.52 8.44
CA VAL A 261 -1.32 -21.14 9.87
C VAL A 261 0.15 -20.89 10.24
N LYS A 262 1.09 -21.53 9.56
CA LYS A 262 2.53 -21.39 9.85
C LYS A 262 3.11 -20.15 9.17
N ASN A 263 2.71 -19.90 7.93
CA ASN A 263 3.19 -18.80 7.10
C ASN A 263 2.01 -18.12 6.39
N PRO A 264 1.16 -17.38 7.12
CA PRO A 264 -0.01 -16.75 6.54
C PRO A 264 0.42 -15.69 5.52
N THR A 265 -0.20 -15.69 4.34
CA THR A 265 -0.05 -14.60 3.37
C THR A 265 -1.29 -13.70 3.32
N MET A 266 -2.40 -14.22 3.84
CA MET A 266 -3.71 -13.60 3.77
C MET A 266 -4.51 -13.84 5.05
N PHE A 267 -5.24 -12.81 5.47
CA PHE A 267 -6.06 -12.80 6.67
C PHE A 267 -7.51 -12.45 6.32
N VAL A 268 -8.45 -13.19 6.90
CA VAL A 268 -9.88 -13.03 6.67
C VAL A 268 -10.59 -12.77 7.99
N VAL A 269 -11.15 -11.57 8.12
CA VAL A 269 -11.94 -11.17 9.29
C VAL A 269 -13.43 -11.17 8.96
N PHE A 270 -14.26 -11.43 9.97
CA PHE A 270 -15.70 -11.64 9.80
C PHE A 270 -16.54 -10.57 10.50
N ASP A 271 -15.91 -9.65 11.23
CA ASP A 271 -16.53 -8.48 11.85
C ASP A 271 -15.87 -7.20 11.32
N SER A 272 -16.69 -6.23 10.90
CA SER A 272 -16.24 -4.91 10.47
C SER A 272 -15.48 -4.14 11.55
N CYS A 273 -15.72 -4.42 12.83
CA CYS A 273 -15.01 -3.79 13.94
C CYS A 273 -13.59 -4.34 14.12
N GLN A 274 -13.23 -5.44 13.45
CA GLN A 274 -11.85 -5.96 13.46
C GLN A 274 -10.92 -5.21 12.52
N CYS A 275 -11.41 -4.28 11.70
CA CYS A 275 -10.57 -3.58 10.75
C CYS A 275 -10.91 -2.10 10.62
N TYR A 276 -9.89 -1.31 10.30
CA TYR A 276 -10.03 0.10 10.01
C TYR A 276 -9.19 0.48 8.78
N PRO A 277 -9.78 1.03 7.69
CA PRO A 277 -9.05 1.51 6.53
C PRO A 277 -8.22 2.71 6.98
N TYR A 278 -6.91 2.53 7.16
CA TYR A 278 -6.08 3.53 7.82
C TYR A 278 -5.55 4.56 6.83
N TYR A 279 -5.04 4.10 5.68
CA TYR A 279 -4.65 4.96 4.57
C TYR A 279 -5.21 4.43 3.25
N LEU A 280 -5.64 5.34 2.39
CA LEU A 280 -5.91 5.09 0.98
C LEU A 280 -4.70 5.50 0.15
N ILE A 281 -4.08 4.53 -0.52
CA ILE A 281 -2.94 4.72 -1.42
C ILE A 281 -3.48 4.69 -2.85
N LYS A 282 -3.25 5.77 -3.60
CA LYS A 282 -3.54 5.88 -5.03
C LYS A 282 -2.24 5.85 -5.80
N TYR A 283 -2.16 4.98 -6.79
CA TYR A 283 -0.93 4.75 -7.55
C TYR A 283 -1.28 4.34 -8.99
N LYS A 284 -0.29 4.37 -9.86
CA LYS A 284 -0.39 3.92 -11.25
C LYS A 284 0.78 3.04 -11.61
N GLU A 285 0.60 2.17 -12.59
CA GLU A 285 1.71 1.44 -13.19
C GLU A 285 2.57 2.40 -14.01
N LEU A 286 3.89 2.22 -13.92
CA LEU A 286 4.83 2.90 -14.79
C LEU A 286 4.82 2.19 -16.13
N THR A 287 4.53 2.93 -17.20
CA THR A 287 4.68 2.44 -18.56
C THR A 287 6.15 2.48 -18.97
N ASP A 288 6.59 1.50 -19.77
CA ASP A 288 7.94 1.51 -20.37
C ASP A 288 8.17 2.72 -21.31
N GLU A 289 7.08 3.38 -21.70
CA GLU A 289 7.05 4.58 -22.51
C GLU A 289 7.03 5.81 -21.59
N ILE A 290 8.11 6.57 -21.64
CA ILE A 290 8.14 7.95 -21.14
C ILE A 290 7.78 8.79 -22.36
N GLU A 291 6.59 9.38 -22.40
CA GLU A 291 6.29 10.45 -23.35
C GLU A 291 7.16 11.66 -22.95
N ILE A 292 8.17 11.96 -23.78
CA ILE A 292 9.07 13.12 -23.64
C ILE A 292 8.55 14.23 -24.55
#